data_AF-A0A7S2AZX9-F1
#
_entry.id   AF-A0A7S2AZX9-F1
#
_cell.length_a   1.000
_cell.length_b   1.000
_cell.length_c   1.000
_cell.angle_alpha   90.00
_cell.angle_beta   90.00
_cell.angle_gamma   90.00
#
_symmetry.space_group_name_H-M   'P 1'
#
loop_
_entity.id
_entity.type
_entity.pdbx_description
1 polymer ?
#
loop_
_entity_poly.entity_id
_entity_poly.type
_entity_poly.pdbx_seq_one_letter_code
_entity_poly.pdbx_strand_id
1 'polypeptide(L)'
;MDKGEYVPDHFMCRLVKDRLAQPDVLEHGCLLDGFPRKLCQAMAMSQEGIAVKNIVFIDVPNEDELRERACGRRMGPSGEIFHIDRRPPPPELEGQLKHRADDNPQTFKKRWETYQKEGPPMEGFLGDTYHDRFQKINGLSSIDQVFERIQKVFEPMHAAMRP
;
A
#
# COMPACT_ATOMS: atom_id res chain seq x y z
N MET A 1 10.82 -8.41 20.89
CA MET A 1 11.14 -7.39 19.87
C MET A 1 10.19 -6.24 20.12
N ASP A 2 10.62 -5.23 20.88
CA ASP A 2 9.73 -4.24 21.50
C ASP A 2 10.42 -2.86 21.62
N LYS A 3 11.09 -2.46 20.54
CA LYS A 3 11.70 -1.14 20.37
C LYS A 3 11.52 -0.78 18.90
N GLY A 4 10.58 0.12 18.59
CA GLY A 4 10.19 0.52 17.23
C GLY A 4 11.29 1.23 16.43
N GLU A 5 12.50 0.69 16.41
CA GLU A 5 13.60 1.11 15.56
C GLU A 5 13.34 0.64 14.14
N TYR A 6 13.45 1.56 13.18
CA TYR A 6 13.31 1.24 11.77
C TYR A 6 14.39 0.24 11.36
N VAL A 7 13.98 -0.88 10.73
CA VAL A 7 14.91 -1.76 10.00
C VAL A 7 15.63 -0.87 8.97
N PRO A 8 16.98 -0.79 8.97
CA PRO A 8 17.68 0.09 8.05
C PRO A 8 17.37 -0.27 6.60
N ASP A 9 17.31 0.73 5.72
CA ASP A 9 16.73 0.58 4.38
C ASP A 9 17.43 -0.51 3.51
N HIS A 10 18.75 -0.70 3.69
CA HIS A 10 19.51 -1.75 3.00
C HIS A 10 19.18 -3.17 3.51
N PHE A 11 18.88 -3.32 4.82
CA PHE A 11 18.40 -4.59 5.37
C PHE A 11 17.00 -4.92 4.86
N MET A 12 16.14 -3.92 4.67
CA MET A 12 14.80 -4.13 4.10
C MET A 12 14.86 -4.71 2.68
N CYS A 13 15.75 -4.18 1.83
CA CYS A 13 15.87 -4.69 0.46
C CYS A 13 16.35 -6.16 0.45
N ARG A 14 17.32 -6.50 1.30
CA ARG A 14 17.77 -7.88 1.46
C ARG A 14 16.66 -8.79 1.95
N LEU A 15 15.91 -8.38 2.97
CA LEU A 15 14.78 -9.14 3.50
C LEU A 15 13.71 -9.39 2.43
N VAL A 16 13.40 -8.36 1.62
CA VAL A 16 12.47 -8.50 0.49
C VAL A 16 13.01 -9.50 -0.52
N LYS A 17 14.28 -9.42 -0.93
CA LYS A 17 14.89 -10.40 -1.87
C LYS A 17 14.83 -11.82 -1.35
N ASP A 18 15.21 -12.03 -0.09
CA ASP A 18 15.19 -13.35 0.53
C ASP A 18 13.76 -13.93 0.58
N ARG A 19 12.75 -13.06 0.77
CA ARG A 19 11.34 -13.45 0.72
C ARG A 19 10.85 -13.77 -0.69
N LEU A 20 11.29 -13.00 -1.69
CA LEU A 20 10.94 -13.18 -3.10
C LEU A 20 11.55 -14.45 -3.70
N ALA A 21 12.65 -14.96 -3.13
CA ALA A 21 13.30 -16.19 -3.56
C ALA A 21 12.62 -17.47 -3.04
N GLN A 22 11.59 -17.36 -2.19
CA GLN A 22 10.91 -18.52 -1.64
C GLN A 22 10.04 -19.23 -2.69
N PRO A 23 9.90 -20.57 -2.64
CA PRO A 23 9.19 -21.35 -3.65
C PRO A 23 7.75 -20.88 -3.92
N ASP A 24 7.00 -20.51 -2.86
CA ASP A 24 5.63 -20.04 -2.98
C ASP A 24 5.51 -18.75 -3.80
N VAL A 25 6.48 -17.85 -3.67
CA VAL A 25 6.52 -16.59 -4.42
C VAL A 25 7.03 -16.80 -5.84
N LEU A 26 7.96 -17.73 -6.04
CA LEU A 26 8.40 -18.08 -7.40
C LEU A 26 7.27 -18.72 -8.21
N GLU A 27 6.41 -19.52 -7.56
CA GLU A 27 5.29 -20.21 -8.20
C GLU A 27 4.07 -19.30 -8.43
N HIS A 28 3.70 -18.49 -7.42
CA HIS A 28 2.43 -17.74 -7.44
C HIS A 28 2.61 -16.22 -7.53
N GLY A 29 3.84 -15.71 -7.39
CA GLY A 29 4.11 -14.29 -7.21
C GLY A 29 3.76 -13.81 -5.81
N CYS A 30 3.79 -12.48 -5.62
CA CYS A 30 3.38 -11.86 -4.37
C CYS A 30 2.92 -10.41 -4.59
N LEU A 31 2.21 -9.88 -3.60
CA LEU A 31 1.97 -8.44 -3.46
C LEU A 31 2.89 -7.90 -2.36
N LEU A 32 3.73 -6.93 -2.70
CA LEU A 32 4.48 -6.16 -1.71
C LEU A 32 3.59 -5.00 -1.22
N ASP A 33 3.08 -5.12 0.00
CA ASP A 33 2.29 -4.06 0.64
C ASP A 33 3.15 -3.31 1.67
N GLY A 34 3.36 -2.02 1.41
CA GLY A 34 4.17 -1.15 2.26
C GLY A 34 5.68 -1.28 2.03
N PHE A 35 6.13 -1.72 0.85
CA PHE A 35 7.50 -1.54 0.37
C PHE A 35 7.46 -1.25 -1.15
N PRO A 36 8.21 -0.25 -1.65
CA PRO A 36 9.00 0.74 -0.91
C PRO A 36 8.12 1.80 -0.20
N ARG A 37 8.66 2.44 0.85
CA ARG A 37 8.02 3.59 1.55
C ARG A 37 8.80 4.90 1.46
N LYS A 38 10.01 4.84 0.89
CA LYS A 38 10.94 5.97 0.77
C LYS A 38 11.65 5.90 -0.58
N LEU A 39 12.19 7.03 -1.02
CA LEU A 39 12.96 7.12 -2.25
C LEU A 39 14.18 6.18 -2.24
N CYS A 40 14.94 6.15 -1.13
CA CYS A 40 16.12 5.28 -1.01
C CYS A 40 15.79 3.79 -1.19
N GLN A 41 14.61 3.35 -0.72
CA GLN A 41 14.15 1.97 -0.87
C GLN A 41 13.75 1.68 -2.31
N ALA A 42 13.08 2.61 -2.99
CA ALA A 42 12.73 2.47 -4.41
C ALA A 42 13.98 2.43 -5.30
N MET A 43 14.97 3.28 -5.03
CA MET A 43 16.26 3.25 -5.72
C MET A 43 17.00 1.93 -5.49
N ALA A 44 17.06 1.46 -4.24
CA ALA A 44 17.69 0.19 -3.92
C ALA A 44 16.96 -1.01 -4.55
N MET A 45 15.62 -1.00 -4.58
CA MET A 45 14.81 -2.00 -5.27
C MET A 45 15.18 -2.10 -6.76
N SER A 46 15.38 -0.95 -7.42
CA SER A 46 15.82 -0.88 -8.82
C SER A 46 17.26 -1.36 -9.00
N GLN A 47 18.20 -0.88 -8.18
CA GLN A 47 19.62 -1.26 -8.23
C GLN A 47 19.84 -2.76 -8.00
N GLU A 48 19.07 -3.36 -7.09
CA GLU A 48 19.16 -4.78 -6.75
C GLU A 48 18.46 -5.69 -7.77
N GLY A 49 17.84 -5.12 -8.80
CA GLY A 49 17.19 -5.85 -9.89
C GLY A 49 15.92 -6.59 -9.45
N ILE A 50 15.19 -6.08 -8.45
CA ILE A 50 13.94 -6.71 -8.00
C ILE A 50 12.91 -6.63 -9.14
N ALA A 51 12.47 -7.79 -9.62
CA ALA A 51 11.54 -7.88 -10.73
C ALA A 51 10.13 -7.44 -10.29
N VAL A 52 9.60 -6.39 -10.92
CA VAL A 52 8.27 -5.86 -10.65
C VAL A 52 7.41 -5.99 -11.92
N LYS A 53 6.26 -6.64 -11.83
CA LYS A 53 5.32 -6.76 -12.96
C LYS A 53 4.42 -5.55 -13.10
N ASN A 54 3.82 -5.11 -11.99
CA ASN A 54 2.92 -3.97 -11.91
C ASN A 54 3.17 -3.21 -10.62
N ILE A 55 2.99 -1.89 -10.66
CA ILE A 55 2.94 -1.00 -9.51
C ILE A 55 1.59 -0.30 -9.54
N VAL A 56 0.81 -0.46 -8.48
CA VAL A 56 -0.47 0.23 -8.32
C VAL A 56 -0.28 1.29 -7.24
N PHE A 57 -0.37 2.56 -7.63
CA PHE A 57 -0.29 3.69 -6.71
C PHE A 57 -1.68 4.27 -6.49
N ILE A 58 -2.27 4.05 -5.32
CA ILE A 58 -3.59 4.57 -4.98
C ILE A 58 -3.43 6.00 -4.45
N ASP A 59 -3.84 6.98 -5.24
CA ASP A 59 -3.72 8.40 -4.92
C ASP A 59 -4.99 8.94 -4.29
N VAL A 60 -4.83 9.61 -3.15
CA VAL A 60 -5.89 10.31 -2.44
C VAL A 60 -5.34 11.69 -2.08
N PRO A 61 -5.50 12.69 -2.98
CA PRO A 61 -4.94 14.02 -2.79
C PRO A 61 -5.81 14.87 -1.85
N ASN A 62 -6.19 14.31 -0.70
CA ASN A 62 -7.01 14.98 0.31
C ASN A 62 -6.61 14.48 1.72
N GLU A 63 -5.96 15.36 2.49
CA GLU A 63 -5.48 15.07 3.84
C GLU A 63 -6.63 14.78 4.80
N ASP A 64 -7.69 15.59 4.79
CA ASP A 64 -8.81 15.43 5.71
C ASP A 64 -9.57 14.13 5.48
N GLU A 65 -9.76 13.77 4.20
CA GLU A 65 -10.32 12.48 3.79
C GLU A 65 -9.48 11.31 4.32
N LEU A 66 -8.15 11.38 4.18
CA LEU A 66 -7.24 10.36 4.68
C LEU A 66 -7.24 10.29 6.22
N ARG A 67 -7.31 11.45 6.88
CA ARG A 67 -7.35 11.57 8.34
C ARG A 67 -8.61 10.95 8.91
N GLU A 68 -9.76 11.26 8.31
CA GLU A 68 -11.06 10.70 8.67
C GLU A 68 -11.03 9.18 8.52
N ARG A 69 -10.60 8.67 7.35
CA ARG A 69 -10.46 7.23 7.08
C ARG A 69 -9.57 6.53 8.10
N ALA A 70 -8.45 7.14 8.48
CA ALA A 70 -7.51 6.57 9.45
C ALA A 70 -8.12 6.53 10.87
N CYS A 71 -8.66 7.64 11.36
CA CYS A 71 -9.18 7.75 12.73
C CYS A 71 -10.54 7.05 12.93
N GLY A 72 -11.31 6.88 11.85
CA GLY A 72 -12.60 6.19 11.87
C GLY A 72 -12.49 4.66 11.79
N ARG A 73 -11.29 4.12 11.56
CA ARG A 73 -11.07 2.68 11.37
C ARG A 73 -11.36 1.87 12.64
N ARG A 74 -12.03 0.74 12.49
CA ARG A 74 -12.26 -0.26 13.54
C ARG A 74 -11.88 -1.64 13.03
N MET A 75 -11.38 -2.49 13.92
CA MET A 75 -11.01 -3.87 13.62
C MET A 75 -11.94 -4.83 14.35
N GLY A 76 -12.60 -5.71 13.59
CA GLY A 76 -13.42 -6.78 14.13
C GLY A 76 -12.59 -7.91 14.75
N PRO A 77 -13.24 -8.86 15.45
CA PRO A 77 -12.56 -9.98 16.11
C PRO A 77 -11.79 -10.88 15.14
N SER A 78 -12.27 -11.04 13.91
CA SER A 78 -11.62 -11.86 12.88
C SER A 78 -10.58 -11.09 12.05
N GLY A 79 -10.35 -9.82 12.40
CA GLY A 79 -9.44 -8.92 11.67
C GLY A 79 -10.12 -8.11 10.55
N GLU A 80 -11.45 -8.18 10.41
CA GLU A 80 -12.17 -7.39 9.42
C GLU A 80 -12.00 -5.89 9.69
N ILE A 81 -11.89 -5.08 8.64
CA ILE A 81 -11.78 -3.62 8.77
C ILE A 81 -13.15 -2.98 8.51
N PHE A 82 -13.61 -2.24 9.51
CA PHE A 82 -14.80 -1.39 9.49
C PHE A 82 -14.40 0.08 9.57
N HIS A 83 -15.35 0.96 9.25
CA HIS A 83 -15.23 2.39 9.45
C HIS A 83 -16.54 2.91 10.06
N ILE A 84 -16.45 3.70 11.12
CA ILE A 84 -17.62 4.18 11.88
C ILE A 84 -18.73 4.78 11.00
N ASP A 85 -18.38 5.57 9.98
CA ASP A 85 -19.37 6.17 9.07
C ASP A 85 -19.55 5.41 7.73
N ARG A 86 -18.45 5.03 7.06
CA ARG A 86 -18.45 4.59 5.65
C ARG A 86 -18.72 3.11 5.46
N ARG A 87 -18.41 2.30 6.47
CA ARG A 87 -18.64 0.85 6.49
C ARG A 87 -18.90 0.46 7.94
N PRO A 88 -20.06 0.87 8.50
CA PRO A 88 -20.33 0.65 9.91
C PRO A 88 -20.31 -0.85 10.22
N PRO A 89 -19.84 -1.22 11.41
CA PRO A 89 -19.90 -2.58 11.89
C PRO A 89 -21.37 -3.03 12.07
N PRO A 90 -21.67 -4.32 11.90
CA PRO A 90 -22.93 -4.89 12.36
C PRO A 90 -23.12 -4.65 13.88
N PRO A 91 -24.37 -4.41 14.35
CA PRO A 91 -24.64 -4.13 15.76
C PRO A 91 -24.11 -5.19 16.73
N GLU A 92 -24.07 -6.46 16.31
CA GLU A 92 -23.61 -7.60 17.11
C GLU A 92 -22.11 -7.51 17.44
N LEU A 93 -21.35 -6.72 16.68
CA LEU A 93 -19.91 -6.57 16.80
C LEU A 93 -19.48 -5.29 17.53
N GLU A 94 -20.36 -4.31 17.76
CA GLU A 94 -19.97 -2.97 18.28
C GLU A 94 -19.11 -3.01 19.56
N GLY A 95 -19.45 -3.88 20.51
CA GLY A 95 -18.68 -4.05 21.77
C GLY A 95 -17.39 -4.86 21.65
N GLN A 96 -17.12 -5.44 20.48
CA GLN A 96 -15.98 -6.32 20.22
C GLN A 96 -14.92 -5.67 19.33
N LEU A 97 -15.18 -4.45 18.85
CA LEU A 97 -14.30 -3.74 17.95
C LEU A 97 -13.08 -3.20 18.68
N LYS A 98 -11.92 -3.39 18.07
CA LYS A 98 -10.68 -2.80 18.51
C LYS A 98 -10.39 -1.55 17.68
N HIS A 99 -9.94 -0.51 18.36
CA HIS A 99 -9.33 0.64 17.71
C HIS A 99 -7.81 0.49 17.81
N ARG A 100 -7.08 0.64 16.69
CA ARG A 100 -5.63 0.54 16.75
C ARG A 100 -5.07 1.76 17.49
N ALA A 101 -4.01 1.55 18.27
CA ALA A 101 -3.42 2.61 19.07
C ALA A 101 -2.87 3.77 18.21
N ASP A 102 -2.51 3.51 16.96
CA ASP A 102 -1.96 4.47 16.00
C ASP A 102 -3.02 5.16 15.11
N ASP A 103 -4.29 4.80 15.24
CA ASP A 103 -5.42 5.40 14.50
C ASP A 103 -5.94 6.65 15.22
N ASN A 104 -5.06 7.62 15.47
CA ASN A 104 -5.38 8.88 16.13
C ASN A 104 -4.82 10.09 15.37
N PRO A 105 -5.40 11.30 15.55
CA PRO A 105 -4.98 12.50 14.82
C PRO A 105 -3.50 12.84 14.99
N GLN A 106 -2.94 12.63 16.18
CA GLN A 106 -1.53 12.93 16.47
C GLN A 106 -0.58 12.03 15.68
N THR A 107 -0.90 10.74 15.57
CA THR A 107 -0.09 9.76 14.84
C THR A 107 -0.30 9.92 13.33
N PHE A 108 -1.53 10.20 12.90
CA PHE A 108 -1.82 10.54 11.51
C PHE A 108 -0.99 11.73 11.05
N LYS A 109 -0.99 12.84 11.82
CA LYS A 109 -0.21 14.04 11.48
C LYS A 109 1.27 13.73 11.25
N LYS A 110 1.90 12.98 12.16
CA LYS A 110 3.32 12.58 12.03
C LYS A 110 3.57 11.73 10.78
N ARG A 111 2.66 10.80 10.47
CA ARG A 111 2.74 9.95 9.27
C ARG A 111 2.56 10.76 8.00
N TRP A 112 1.63 11.70 8.00
CA TRP A 112 1.37 12.60 6.89
C TRP A 112 2.57 13.50 6.60
N GLU A 113 3.16 14.11 7.62
CA GLU A 113 4.39 14.90 7.49
C GLU A 113 5.56 14.08 6.94
N THR A 114 5.65 12.81 7.30
CA THR A 114 6.66 11.88 6.76
C THR A 114 6.36 11.56 5.29
N TYR A 115 5.11 11.26 4.96
CA TYR A 115 4.68 11.00 3.59
C TYR A 115 4.91 12.20 2.67
N GLN A 116 4.62 13.43 3.10
CA GLN A 116 4.85 14.61 2.28
C GLN A 116 6.32 14.81 1.89
N LYS A 117 7.25 14.32 2.71
CA LYS A 117 8.70 14.39 2.44
C LYS A 117 9.19 13.25 1.54
N GLU A 118 8.70 12.03 1.79
CA GLU A 118 9.26 10.81 1.18
C GLU A 118 8.41 10.24 0.03
N GLY A 119 7.09 10.44 0.10
CA GLY A 119 6.09 9.89 -0.80
C GLY A 119 6.20 10.45 -2.22
N PRO A 120 6.07 11.77 -2.44
CA PRO A 120 6.14 12.34 -3.79
C PRO A 120 7.47 12.07 -4.53
N PRO A 121 8.65 12.17 -3.90
CA PRO A 121 9.90 11.79 -4.56
C PRO A 121 9.96 10.30 -4.92
N MET A 122 9.47 9.42 -4.03
CA MET A 122 9.38 7.99 -4.30
C MET A 122 8.40 7.69 -5.44
N GLU A 123 7.23 8.33 -5.45
CA GLU A 123 6.23 8.22 -6.51
C GLU A 123 6.84 8.63 -7.86
N GLY A 124 7.49 9.79 -7.93
CA GLY A 124 8.16 10.27 -9.14
C GLY A 124 9.20 9.28 -9.66
N PHE A 125 10.09 8.79 -8.79
CA PHE A 125 11.09 7.80 -9.17
C PHE A 125 10.47 6.50 -9.70
N LEU A 126 9.39 6.00 -9.07
CA LEU A 126 8.70 4.79 -9.52
C LEU A 126 8.02 5.02 -10.88
N GLY A 127 7.38 6.17 -11.07
CA GLY A 127 6.77 6.56 -12.34
C GLY A 127 7.78 6.67 -13.48
N ASP A 128 8.94 7.27 -13.23
CA ASP A 128 9.99 7.43 -14.23
C ASP A 128 10.68 6.10 -14.56
N THR A 129 11.01 5.31 -13.53
CA THR A 129 11.79 4.06 -13.69
C THR A 129 10.94 2.91 -14.21
N TYR A 130 9.67 2.85 -13.84
CA TYR A 130 8.75 1.74 -14.15
C TYR A 130 7.53 2.21 -14.93
N HIS A 131 7.67 3.25 -15.76
CA HIS A 131 6.60 3.91 -16.52
C HIS A 131 5.53 2.94 -17.07
N ASP A 132 5.94 1.93 -17.83
CA ASP A 132 5.00 0.99 -18.49
C ASP A 132 4.30 0.02 -17.51
N ARG A 133 4.73 -0.01 -16.25
CA ARG A 133 4.23 -0.88 -15.19
C ARG A 133 3.60 -0.09 -14.05
N PHE A 134 3.69 1.24 -14.07
CA PHE A 134 3.20 2.11 -13.01
C PHE A 134 1.82 2.64 -13.36
N GLN A 135 0.83 2.31 -12.53
CA GLN A 135 -0.55 2.71 -12.69
C GLN A 135 -1.01 3.51 -11.48
N LYS A 136 -1.32 4.78 -11.70
CA LYS A 136 -1.86 5.68 -10.68
C LYS A 136 -3.39 5.60 -10.68
N ILE A 137 -3.97 5.21 -9.55
CA ILE A 137 -5.40 4.97 -9.37
C ILE A 137 -5.99 6.00 -8.41
N ASN A 138 -7.05 6.68 -8.82
CA ASN A 138 -7.77 7.61 -7.94
C ASN A 138 -8.55 6.83 -6.85
N GLY A 139 -8.19 7.08 -5.57
CA GLY A 139 -8.77 6.46 -4.38
C GLY A 139 -9.90 7.25 -3.69
N LEU A 140 -10.40 8.32 -4.31
CA LEU A 140 -11.57 9.09 -3.83
C LEU A 140 -12.92 8.47 -4.26
N SER A 141 -12.90 7.43 -5.08
CA SER A 141 -14.08 6.68 -5.52
C SER A 141 -14.54 5.63 -4.49
N SER A 142 -15.68 4.97 -4.73
CA SER A 142 -16.12 3.87 -3.85
C SER A 142 -15.14 2.70 -3.87
N ILE A 143 -15.18 1.84 -2.83
CA ILE A 143 -14.30 0.66 -2.73
C ILE A 143 -14.42 -0.22 -3.98
N ASP A 144 -15.64 -0.47 -4.45
CA ASP A 144 -15.89 -1.31 -5.63
C ASP A 144 -15.30 -0.70 -6.91
N GLN A 145 -15.44 0.62 -7.09
CA GLN A 145 -14.88 1.32 -8.24
C GLN A 145 -13.34 1.33 -8.23
N VAL A 146 -12.74 1.51 -7.05
CA VAL A 146 -11.29 1.43 -6.89
C VAL A 146 -10.82 0.00 -7.17
N PHE A 147 -11.50 -1.01 -6.64
CA PHE A 147 -11.19 -2.41 -6.86
C PHE A 147 -11.26 -2.79 -8.34
N GLU A 148 -12.35 -2.41 -9.03
CA GLU A 148 -12.52 -2.67 -10.47
C GLU A 148 -11.38 -2.05 -11.31
N ARG A 149 -10.96 -0.82 -10.99
CA ARG A 149 -9.81 -0.18 -11.65
C ARG A 149 -8.51 -0.93 -11.42
N ILE A 150 -8.29 -1.41 -10.20
CA ILE A 150 -7.10 -2.21 -9.86
C ILE A 150 -7.12 -3.54 -10.61
N GLN A 151 -8.27 -4.21 -10.70
CA GLN A 151 -8.39 -5.47 -11.46
C GLN A 151 -7.96 -5.30 -12.92
N LYS A 152 -8.36 -4.21 -13.56
CA LYS A 152 -7.97 -3.88 -14.94
C LYS A 152 -6.46 -3.71 -15.14
N VAL A 153 -5.69 -3.40 -14.08
CA VAL A 153 -4.21 -3.36 -14.15
C VAL A 153 -3.61 -4.77 -14.26
N PHE A 154 -4.28 -5.78 -13.72
CA PHE A 154 -3.81 -7.17 -13.71
C PHE A 154 -4.44 -8.04 -14.79
N GLU A 155 -5.47 -7.54 -15.48
CA GLU A 155 -6.00 -8.20 -16.66
C GLU A 155 -4.90 -8.29 -17.72
N PRO A 156 -4.71 -9.47 -18.36
CA PRO A 156 -3.77 -9.57 -19.46
C PRO A 156 -4.14 -8.54 -20.53
N MET A 157 -3.14 -7.87 -21.12
CA MET A 157 -3.30 -7.16 -22.39
C MET A 157 -3.62 -8.18 -23.50
N HIS A 158 -4.80 -8.77 -23.48
CA HIS A 158 -5.31 -9.60 -24.55
C HIS A 158 -5.98 -8.69 -25.58
N ALA A 159 -5.18 -8.21 -26.54
CA ALA A 159 -5.52 -8.09 -27.97
C ALA A 159 -4.70 -6.99 -28.68
N ALA A 160 -3.40 -7.20 -28.90
CA ALA A 160 -2.68 -6.51 -29.99
C ALA A 160 -1.37 -7.23 -30.34
N MET A 161 -1.43 -8.53 -30.62
CA MET A 161 -0.39 -9.26 -31.35
C MET A 161 -0.84 -10.71 -31.53
N ARG A 162 -1.64 -10.94 -32.56
CA ARG A 162 -1.54 -12.18 -33.35
C ARG A 162 -1.22 -11.73 -34.78
N PRO A 163 -0.19 -12.30 -35.42
CA PRO A 163 0.10 -12.03 -36.82
C PRO A 163 -1.05 -12.48 -37.73
#